data_AF-A0A2N7WFL9-F1
#
_entry.id   AF-A0A2N7WFL9-F1
#
_cell.length_a   1.000
_cell.length_b   1.000
_cell.length_c   1.000
_cell.angle_alpha   90.00
_cell.angle_beta   90.00
_cell.angle_gamma   90.00
#
_symmetry.space_group_name_H-M   'P 1'
#
loop_
_entity.id
_entity.type
_entity.pdbx_description
1 polymer ?
#
loop_
_entity_poly.entity_id
_entity_poly.type
_entity_poly.pdbx_seq_one_letter_code
_entity_poly.pdbx_strand_id
1 'polypeptide(L)'
;MCWMNRSSSCAGTNRKSQVTPTIRCFDPNAPLYTKGGRPLPDTEDRTFSAFVLRALRDARSKSEVPPACPHCGSRETILASRPHTRLPRPTFLCRDCWRRYNRLTGTPLARLRHETKLPAFVRLLSQQISYAKAADRLGVDYTAIANWTAKFRAWFRELDPTCEWERRVRLGLKPRALGACPNCTAQALRFYGFASESGDRRLSCVACGSVFSLSKLGGELQCAVSYDPAVASGRLDLPRMQRVD
;
A
#
# COMPACT_ATOMS: atom_id res chain seq x y z
N MET A 1 41.10 -55.21 0.64
CA MET A 1 39.83 -55.24 -0.12
C MET A 1 39.10 -53.93 0.21
N CYS A 2 39.39 -52.82 -0.46
CA CYS A 2 38.66 -52.28 -1.63
C CYS A 2 37.14 -52.50 -1.54
N TRP A 3 36.36 -51.42 -1.51
CA TRP A 3 35.48 -51.00 -2.61
C TRP A 3 35.05 -49.54 -2.43
N MET A 4 34.84 -48.88 -3.56
CA MET A 4 34.72 -47.44 -3.81
C MET A 4 33.30 -46.87 -3.62
N ASN A 5 33.23 -45.53 -3.63
CA ASN A 5 32.14 -44.69 -4.18
C ASN A 5 30.84 -44.61 -3.36
N ARG A 6 30.15 -43.46 -3.23
CA ARG A 6 29.85 -42.45 -4.25
C ARG A 6 29.45 -41.11 -3.61
N SER A 7 29.98 -40.02 -4.17
CA SER A 7 29.43 -38.68 -4.08
C SER A 7 27.97 -38.64 -4.57
N SER A 8 27.09 -37.95 -3.86
CA SER A 8 25.83 -37.43 -4.42
C SER A 8 25.51 -36.10 -3.78
N SER A 9 26.05 -35.07 -4.43
CA SER A 9 25.53 -33.71 -4.43
C SER A 9 24.09 -33.75 -4.93
N CYS A 10 23.13 -33.47 -4.04
CA CYS A 10 21.82 -33.00 -4.45
C CYS A 10 21.79 -31.51 -4.17
N ALA A 11 22.16 -30.75 -5.21
CA ALA A 11 21.96 -29.33 -5.32
C ALA A 11 20.49 -28.99 -5.00
N GLY A 12 20.25 -28.54 -3.77
CA GLY A 12 19.04 -27.81 -3.43
C GLY A 12 19.01 -26.56 -4.29
N THR A 13 18.23 -26.59 -5.35
CA THR A 13 17.96 -25.42 -6.19
C THR A 13 17.29 -24.37 -5.32
N ASN A 14 18.10 -23.49 -4.74
CA ASN A 14 17.66 -22.28 -4.08
C ASN A 14 17.12 -21.36 -5.18
N ARG A 15 15.89 -21.66 -5.63
CA ARG A 15 15.11 -20.79 -6.49
C ARG A 15 14.70 -19.62 -5.61
N LYS A 16 15.66 -18.70 -5.38
CA LYS A 16 15.39 -17.36 -4.90
C LYS A 16 14.37 -16.79 -5.86
N SER A 17 13.10 -16.80 -5.47
CA SER A 17 12.02 -16.13 -6.18
C SER A 17 12.48 -14.69 -6.34
N GLN A 18 12.96 -14.35 -7.54
CA GLN A 18 13.30 -12.99 -7.91
C GLN A 18 11.99 -12.22 -7.85
N VAL A 19 11.74 -11.54 -6.74
CA VAL A 19 10.64 -10.60 -6.61
C VAL A 19 11.00 -9.46 -7.55
N THR A 20 10.50 -9.50 -8.78
CA THR A 20 10.57 -8.38 -9.71
C THR A 20 9.97 -7.18 -8.97
N PRO A 21 10.68 -6.04 -8.85
CA PRO A 21 10.14 -4.88 -8.16
C PRO A 21 8.87 -4.46 -8.90
N THR A 22 7.72 -4.71 -8.28
CA THR A 22 6.42 -4.52 -8.90
C THR A 22 6.16 -3.01 -8.99
N ILE A 23 6.30 -2.47 -10.19
CA ILE A 23 6.20 -1.03 -10.46
C ILE A 23 4.77 -0.55 -10.17
N ARG A 24 4.65 0.56 -9.42
CA ARG A 24 3.36 1.26 -9.24
C ARG A 24 3.11 2.15 -10.44
N CYS A 25 1.99 1.96 -11.13
CA CYS A 25 1.59 2.83 -12.23
C CYS A 25 0.85 4.05 -11.68
N PHE A 26 1.29 5.25 -12.07
CA PHE A 26 0.58 6.50 -11.81
C PHE A 26 0.06 7.06 -13.12
N ASP A 27 -1.15 7.60 -13.09
CA ASP A 27 -1.66 8.44 -14.17
C ASP A 27 -0.97 9.81 -14.12
N PRO A 28 -0.17 10.18 -15.14
CA PRO A 28 0.48 11.48 -15.19
C PRO A 28 -0.52 12.63 -15.33
N ASN A 29 -1.73 12.40 -15.84
CA ASN A 29 -2.76 13.42 -16.02
C ASN A 29 -3.61 13.64 -14.76
N ALA A 30 -3.58 12.72 -13.79
CA ALA A 30 -4.31 12.88 -12.55
C ALA A 30 -3.73 14.00 -11.67
N PRO A 31 -4.51 15.04 -11.30
CA PRO A 31 -4.07 16.05 -10.34
C PRO A 31 -3.82 15.43 -8.96
N LEU A 32 -2.78 15.90 -8.25
CA LEU A 32 -2.53 15.51 -6.85
C LEU A 32 -3.21 16.44 -5.83
N TYR A 33 -3.49 17.68 -6.25
CA TYR A 33 -4.05 18.75 -5.43
C TYR A 33 -5.16 19.45 -6.22
N THR A 34 -6.16 19.97 -5.51
CA THR A 34 -7.17 20.86 -6.07
C THR A 34 -6.56 22.25 -6.25
N LYS A 35 -6.03 22.54 -7.45
CA LYS A 35 -5.53 23.88 -7.84
C LYS A 35 -6.34 24.39 -9.02
N GLY A 36 -6.76 25.66 -8.97
CA GLY A 36 -7.51 26.30 -10.06
C GLY A 36 -8.91 25.71 -10.29
N GLY A 37 -9.59 25.27 -9.23
CA GLY A 37 -10.96 24.73 -9.31
C GLY A 37 -11.10 23.33 -9.93
N ARG A 38 -10.02 22.72 -10.46
CA ARG A 38 -10.09 21.37 -11.05
C ARG A 38 -10.37 20.32 -9.96
N PRO A 39 -11.47 19.54 -10.07
CA PRO A 39 -11.76 18.47 -9.12
C PRO A 39 -10.75 17.33 -9.27
N LEU A 40 -10.54 16.60 -8.16
CA LEU A 40 -9.77 15.36 -8.19
C LEU A 40 -10.69 14.25 -8.69
N PRO A 41 -10.33 13.52 -9.76
CA PRO A 41 -11.15 12.43 -10.27
C PRO A 41 -11.28 11.32 -9.24
N ASP A 42 -12.43 10.64 -9.23
CA ASP A 42 -12.59 9.42 -8.45
C ASP A 42 -11.96 8.25 -9.21
N THR A 43 -10.73 7.92 -8.82
CA THR A 43 -9.95 6.81 -9.41
C THR A 43 -9.94 5.57 -8.53
N GLU A 44 -11.05 5.33 -7.82
CA GLU A 44 -11.25 4.12 -7.03
C GLU A 44 -11.06 2.86 -7.89
N ASP A 45 -10.13 2.00 -7.49
CA ASP A 45 -10.04 0.64 -7.97
C ASP A 45 -11.05 -0.19 -7.18
N ARG A 46 -12.19 -0.48 -7.80
CA ARG A 46 -13.30 -1.21 -7.17
C ARG A 46 -12.95 -2.66 -6.86
N THR A 47 -12.10 -3.29 -7.68
CA THR A 47 -11.63 -4.67 -7.45
C THR A 47 -10.77 -4.72 -6.20
N PHE A 48 -9.82 -3.80 -6.09
CA PHE A 48 -9.01 -3.64 -4.89
C PHE A 48 -9.86 -3.30 -3.66
N SER A 49 -10.77 -2.34 -3.77
CA SER A 49 -11.63 -1.92 -2.65
C SER A 49 -12.52 -3.07 -2.17
N ALA A 50 -13.10 -3.85 -3.08
CA ALA A 50 -13.90 -5.03 -2.72
C ALA A 50 -13.08 -6.10 -1.99
N PHE A 51 -11.85 -6.38 -2.44
CA PHE A 51 -10.92 -7.29 -1.75
C PHE A 51 -10.62 -6.80 -0.33
N VAL A 52 -10.22 -5.54 -0.17
CA VAL A 52 -9.86 -4.98 1.13
C VAL A 52 -11.05 -4.95 2.08
N LEU A 53 -12.25 -4.58 1.60
CA LEU A 53 -13.47 -4.58 2.40
C LEU A 53 -13.87 -6.00 2.84
N ARG A 54 -13.67 -7.02 2.01
CA ARG A 54 -13.86 -8.42 2.40
C ARG A 54 -12.87 -8.82 3.50
N ALA A 55 -11.57 -8.60 3.28
CA ALA A 55 -10.54 -8.92 4.27
C ALA A 55 -10.79 -8.19 5.61
N LEU A 56 -11.26 -6.94 5.57
CA LEU A 56 -11.54 -6.15 6.76
C LEU A 56 -12.74 -6.70 7.54
N ARG A 57 -13.78 -7.18 6.84
CA ARG A 57 -14.92 -7.88 7.47
C ARG A 57 -14.46 -9.16 8.16
N ASP A 58 -13.59 -9.94 7.53
CA ASP A 58 -13.06 -11.18 8.10
C ASP A 58 -12.22 -10.91 9.35
N ALA A 59 -11.27 -9.97 9.26
CA ALA A 59 -10.42 -9.55 10.38
C ALA A 59 -11.21 -8.98 11.58
N ARG A 60 -12.40 -8.41 11.31
CA ARG A 60 -13.28 -7.82 12.34
C ARG A 60 -14.53 -8.64 12.61
N SER A 61 -14.57 -9.90 12.15
CA SER A 61 -15.73 -10.76 12.30
C SER A 61 -16.09 -11.00 13.76
N LYS A 62 -17.40 -10.96 14.05
CA LYS A 62 -17.99 -11.29 15.35
C LYS A 62 -18.22 -12.80 15.55
N SER A 63 -17.83 -13.63 14.58
CA SER A 63 -17.97 -15.09 14.68
C SER A 63 -17.32 -15.63 15.96
N GLU A 64 -18.03 -16.49 16.68
CA GLU A 64 -17.52 -17.10 17.92
C GLU A 64 -16.58 -18.29 17.65
N VAL A 65 -16.41 -18.70 16.38
CA VAL A 65 -15.54 -19.81 15.98
C VAL A 65 -14.06 -19.41 16.12
N PRO A 66 -13.29 -20.02 17.04
CA PRO A 66 -11.89 -19.65 17.25
C PRO A 66 -11.02 -19.96 16.01
N PRO A 67 -10.22 -18.99 15.51
CA PRO A 67 -9.17 -19.30 14.53
C PRO A 67 -7.95 -19.87 15.24
N ALA A 68 -7.00 -20.42 14.47
CA ALA A 68 -5.70 -20.87 15.01
C ALA A 68 -5.00 -19.74 15.80
N CYS A 69 -4.25 -20.12 16.84
CA CYS A 69 -3.57 -19.18 17.70
C CYS A 69 -2.48 -18.41 16.92
N PRO A 70 -2.50 -17.06 16.91
CA PRO A 70 -1.51 -16.25 16.20
C PRO A 70 -0.12 -16.28 16.86
N HIS A 71 0.01 -16.85 18.06
CA HIS A 71 1.29 -16.92 18.79
C HIS A 71 2.04 -18.22 18.57
N CYS A 72 1.34 -19.35 18.44
CA CYS A 72 1.95 -20.68 18.36
C CYS A 72 1.40 -21.56 17.23
N GLY A 73 0.38 -21.10 16.48
CA GLY A 73 -0.23 -21.85 15.37
C GLY A 73 -1.22 -22.96 15.78
N SER A 74 -1.35 -23.27 17.08
CA SER A 74 -2.25 -24.32 17.56
C SER A 74 -3.73 -24.06 17.23
N ARG A 75 -4.47 -25.14 16.98
CA ARG A 75 -5.94 -25.15 16.80
C ARG A 75 -6.70 -25.46 18.09
N GLU A 76 -6.01 -25.85 19.16
CA GLU A 76 -6.57 -26.09 20.50
C GLU A 76 -6.94 -24.75 21.15
N THR A 77 -8.04 -24.19 20.67
CA THR A 77 -8.44 -22.82 20.93
C THR A 77 -9.92 -22.78 21.28
N ILE A 78 -10.25 -22.04 22.33
CA ILE A 78 -11.62 -21.93 22.85
C ILE A 78 -12.09 -20.48 22.85
N LEU A 79 -13.41 -20.30 22.75
CA LEU A 79 -14.04 -19.00 23.00
C LEU A 79 -13.85 -18.62 24.47
N ALA A 80 -13.19 -17.49 24.72
CA ALA A 80 -12.95 -16.97 26.06
C ALA A 80 -13.99 -15.92 26.47
N SER A 81 -14.44 -15.08 25.52
CA SER A 81 -15.52 -14.12 25.75
C SER A 81 -16.33 -13.90 24.48
N ARG A 82 -17.65 -13.85 24.66
CA ARG A 82 -18.59 -13.42 23.60
C ARG A 82 -18.47 -11.91 23.35
N PRO A 83 -18.83 -11.42 22.15
CA PRO A 83 -18.91 -9.99 21.87
C PRO A 83 -19.99 -9.34 22.74
N HIS A 84 -19.68 -8.19 23.34
CA HIS A 84 -20.64 -7.37 24.08
C HIS A 84 -20.30 -5.88 23.96
N THR A 85 -21.09 -5.00 24.58
CA THR A 85 -20.96 -3.54 24.46
C THR A 85 -19.54 -3.00 24.69
N ARG A 86 -18.85 -3.46 25.76
CA ARG A 86 -17.47 -3.02 26.08
C ARG A 86 -16.36 -3.71 25.26
N LEU A 87 -16.65 -4.87 24.66
CA LEU A 87 -15.73 -5.69 23.87
C LEU A 87 -16.49 -6.17 22.64
N PRO A 88 -16.57 -5.34 21.58
CA PRO A 88 -17.44 -5.60 20.43
C PRO A 88 -16.98 -6.79 19.56
N ARG A 89 -15.89 -7.45 19.94
CA ARG A 89 -15.29 -8.59 19.26
C ARG A 89 -15.08 -9.74 20.26
N PRO A 90 -15.21 -10.99 19.80
CA PRO A 90 -14.95 -12.14 20.64
C PRO A 90 -13.46 -12.22 20.96
N THR A 91 -13.15 -12.78 22.13
CA THR A 91 -11.79 -13.14 22.50
C THR A 91 -11.68 -14.65 22.65
N PHE A 92 -10.47 -15.16 22.40
CA PHE A 92 -10.15 -16.57 22.38
C PHE A 92 -9.00 -16.84 23.34
N LEU A 93 -8.91 -18.07 23.84
CA LEU A 93 -7.80 -18.57 24.64
C LEU A 93 -7.23 -19.80 23.94
N CYS A 94 -5.91 -19.82 23.75
CA CYS A 94 -5.21 -21.02 23.30
C CYS A 94 -4.88 -21.91 24.51
N ARG A 95 -5.18 -23.21 24.44
CA ARG A 95 -4.90 -24.17 25.51
C ARG A 95 -3.43 -24.61 25.57
N ASP A 96 -2.68 -24.47 24.48
CA ASP A 96 -1.26 -24.85 24.45
C ASP A 96 -0.36 -23.76 25.03
N CYS A 97 -0.54 -22.51 24.60
CA CYS A 97 0.30 -21.39 25.07
C CYS A 97 -0.38 -20.49 26.12
N TRP A 98 -1.63 -20.77 26.48
CA TRP A 98 -2.43 -20.04 27.48
C TRP A 98 -2.60 -18.53 27.24
N ARG A 99 -2.30 -18.05 26.02
CA ARG A 99 -2.44 -16.64 25.64
C ARG A 99 -3.85 -16.33 25.15
N ARG A 100 -4.40 -15.19 25.60
CA ARG A 100 -5.64 -14.63 25.05
C ARG A 100 -5.35 -13.82 23.81
N TYR A 101 -6.26 -13.90 22.84
CA TYR A 101 -6.15 -13.17 21.58
C TYR A 101 -7.54 -12.89 20.98
N ASN A 102 -7.55 -12.12 19.90
CA ASN A 102 -8.70 -11.90 19.03
C ASN A 102 -8.22 -11.92 17.56
N ARG A 103 -9.13 -11.80 16.59
CA ARG A 103 -8.78 -11.83 15.16
C ARG A 103 -7.86 -10.70 14.68
N LEU A 104 -7.72 -9.62 15.45
CA LEU A 104 -6.79 -8.54 15.16
C LEU A 104 -5.45 -8.71 15.88
N THR A 105 -5.30 -9.74 16.72
CA THR A 105 -4.05 -9.98 17.45
C THR A 105 -2.99 -10.42 16.48
N GLY A 106 -1.83 -9.77 16.53
CA GLY A 106 -0.73 -10.02 15.60
C GLY A 106 -0.87 -9.33 14.26
N THR A 107 -1.99 -8.64 13.96
CA THR A 107 -2.13 -7.90 12.70
C THR A 107 -1.78 -6.41 12.88
N PRO A 108 -1.33 -5.71 11.82
CA PRO A 108 -1.08 -4.28 11.85
C PRO A 108 -2.35 -3.46 12.15
N LEU A 109 -3.54 -4.03 11.93
CA LEU A 109 -4.83 -3.42 12.25
C LEU A 109 -5.16 -3.45 13.75
N ALA A 110 -4.33 -4.08 14.59
CA ALA A 110 -4.49 -4.03 16.04
C ALA A 110 -4.62 -2.57 16.52
N ARG A 111 -5.62 -2.34 17.40
CA ARG A 111 -5.94 -1.04 18.03
C ARG A 111 -6.32 0.07 17.04
N LEU A 112 -6.64 -0.24 15.79
CA LEU A 112 -7.11 0.74 14.81
C LEU A 112 -8.52 1.26 15.19
N ARG A 113 -8.61 2.56 15.44
CA ARG A 113 -9.86 3.27 15.83
C ARG A 113 -10.69 3.69 14.60
N HIS A 114 -11.83 4.35 14.85
CA HIS A 114 -12.74 4.91 13.83
C HIS A 114 -13.26 3.90 12.80
N GLU A 115 -13.80 2.79 13.31
CA GLU A 115 -14.27 1.67 12.50
C GLU A 115 -15.28 2.07 11.42
N THR A 116 -16.16 3.02 11.73
CA THR A 116 -17.19 3.53 10.82
C THR A 116 -16.64 4.29 9.62
N LYS A 117 -15.42 4.83 9.71
CA LYS A 117 -14.78 5.58 8.62
C LYS A 117 -13.94 4.69 7.70
N LEU A 118 -13.64 3.45 8.10
CA LEU A 118 -12.77 2.58 7.32
C LEU A 118 -13.32 2.23 5.94
N PRO A 119 -14.63 1.97 5.74
CA PRO A 119 -15.13 1.69 4.40
C PRO A 119 -14.87 2.84 3.42
N ALA A 120 -15.10 4.08 3.86
CA ALA A 120 -14.81 5.26 3.04
C ALA A 120 -13.30 5.45 2.83
N PHE A 121 -12.48 5.20 3.85
CA PHE A 121 -11.02 5.24 3.73
C PHE A 121 -10.47 4.22 2.72
N VAL A 122 -11.01 2.99 2.70
CA VAL A 122 -10.57 1.94 1.76
C VAL A 122 -10.71 2.40 0.32
N ARG A 123 -11.81 3.07 -0.03
CA ARG A 123 -12.04 3.63 -1.38
C ARG A 123 -11.01 4.68 -1.80
N LEU A 124 -10.38 5.34 -0.83
CA LEU A 124 -9.35 6.36 -1.07
C LEU A 124 -7.96 5.76 -1.28
N LEU A 125 -7.69 4.54 -0.82
CA LEU A 125 -6.35 3.94 -0.84
C LEU A 125 -5.75 3.85 -2.25
N SER A 126 -6.57 3.56 -3.27
CA SER A 126 -6.11 3.47 -4.66
C SER A 126 -6.01 4.83 -5.37
N GLN A 127 -6.53 5.89 -4.76
CA GLN A 127 -6.64 7.19 -5.42
C GLN A 127 -5.33 7.99 -5.34
N GLN A 128 -5.01 8.73 -6.40
CA GLN A 128 -3.83 9.60 -6.49
C GLN A 128 -4.08 10.96 -5.83
N ILE A 129 -4.38 10.95 -4.53
CA ILE A 129 -4.65 12.16 -3.76
C ILE A 129 -3.70 12.27 -2.57
N SER A 130 -3.53 13.48 -2.03
CA SER A 130 -2.72 13.69 -0.83
C SER A 130 -3.42 13.18 0.44
N TYR A 131 -2.63 12.88 1.49
CA TYR A 131 -3.19 12.59 2.81
C TYR A 131 -4.03 13.73 3.36
N ALA A 132 -3.62 14.99 3.13
CA ALA A 132 -4.41 16.16 3.53
C ALA A 132 -5.81 16.11 2.91
N LYS A 133 -5.91 15.82 1.61
CA LYS A 133 -7.22 15.72 0.95
C LYS A 133 -8.06 14.56 1.48
N ALA A 134 -7.45 13.41 1.75
CA ALA A 134 -8.17 12.28 2.34
C ALA A 134 -8.65 12.58 3.77
N ALA A 135 -7.84 13.31 4.55
CA ALA A 135 -8.19 13.78 5.88
C ALA A 135 -9.41 14.70 5.83
N ASP A 136 -9.42 15.67 4.91
CA ASP A 136 -10.57 16.56 4.66
C ASP A 136 -11.83 15.77 4.30
N ARG A 137 -11.72 14.82 3.35
CA ARG A 137 -12.86 13.99 2.89
C ARG A 137 -13.47 13.15 4.01
N LEU A 138 -12.68 12.73 5.00
CA LEU A 138 -13.12 11.84 6.08
C LEU A 138 -13.36 12.57 7.41
N GLY A 139 -13.09 13.88 7.47
CA GLY A 139 -13.15 14.67 8.70
C GLY A 139 -12.29 14.05 9.81
N VAL A 140 -11.05 13.70 9.51
CA VAL A 140 -10.06 13.18 10.47
C VAL A 140 -8.77 13.97 10.34
N ASP A 141 -7.85 13.81 11.27
CA ASP A 141 -6.55 14.46 11.19
C ASP A 141 -5.61 13.78 10.18
N TYR A 142 -4.61 14.53 9.71
CA TYR A 142 -3.60 14.03 8.77
C TYR A 142 -2.85 12.79 9.33
N THR A 143 -2.54 12.79 10.63
CA THR A 143 -1.76 11.71 11.26
C THR A 143 -2.57 10.42 11.36
N ALA A 144 -3.89 10.49 11.51
CA ALA A 144 -4.78 9.34 11.40
C ALA A 144 -4.69 8.72 10.00
N ILE A 145 -4.79 9.51 8.93
CA ILE A 145 -4.63 9.00 7.56
C ILE A 145 -3.26 8.37 7.37
N ALA A 146 -2.18 9.06 7.78
CA ALA A 146 -0.82 8.54 7.63
C ALA A 146 -0.62 7.20 8.38
N ASN A 147 -1.14 7.10 9.61
CA ASN A 147 -1.10 5.88 10.41
C ASN A 147 -1.96 4.76 9.79
N TRP A 148 -3.16 5.07 9.31
CA TRP A 148 -4.03 4.08 8.68
C TRP A 148 -3.40 3.56 7.40
N THR A 149 -2.89 4.44 6.53
CA THR A 149 -2.22 4.02 5.29
C THR A 149 -1.02 3.13 5.58
N ALA A 150 -0.19 3.47 6.56
CA ALA A 150 0.95 2.63 6.95
C ALA A 150 0.50 1.24 7.45
N LYS A 151 -0.48 1.19 8.36
CA LYS A 151 -1.03 -0.06 8.90
C LYS A 151 -1.67 -0.94 7.82
N PHE A 152 -2.47 -0.37 6.93
CA PHE A 152 -3.08 -1.11 5.83
C PHE A 152 -2.02 -1.65 4.86
N ARG A 153 -0.99 -0.86 4.51
CA ARG A 153 0.09 -1.31 3.64
C ARG A 153 0.91 -2.45 4.27
N ALA A 154 1.22 -2.36 5.56
CA ALA A 154 1.85 -3.46 6.29
C ALA A 154 0.97 -4.71 6.29
N TRP A 155 -0.33 -4.54 6.55
CA TRP A 155 -1.29 -5.64 6.58
C TRP A 155 -1.48 -6.31 5.21
N PHE A 156 -1.45 -5.56 4.10
CA PHE A 156 -1.51 -6.13 2.76
C PHE A 156 -0.34 -7.06 2.45
N ARG A 157 0.85 -6.77 2.99
CA ARG A 157 2.02 -7.66 2.82
C ARG A 157 1.90 -8.97 3.58
N GLU A 158 1.20 -8.96 4.72
CA GLU A 158 0.89 -10.19 5.46
C GLU A 158 -0.18 -11.02 4.73
N LEU A 159 -1.16 -10.37 4.11
CA LEU A 159 -2.23 -11.04 3.35
C LEU A 159 -1.77 -11.58 1.99
N ASP A 160 -0.85 -10.87 1.34
CA ASP A 160 -0.39 -11.15 -0.01
C ASP A 160 1.13 -10.93 -0.11
N PRO A 161 1.93 -12.02 -0.01
CA PRO A 161 3.38 -11.96 -0.16
C PRO A 161 3.85 -11.44 -1.53
N THR A 162 3.01 -11.50 -2.57
CA THR A 162 3.36 -10.96 -3.90
C THR A 162 3.30 -9.43 -3.96
N CYS A 163 2.75 -8.79 -2.92
CA CYS A 163 2.56 -7.35 -2.82
C CYS A 163 1.68 -6.75 -3.94
N GLU A 164 0.83 -7.56 -4.58
CA GLU A 164 -0.06 -7.13 -5.66
C GLU A 164 -1.11 -6.12 -5.17
N TRP A 165 -1.61 -6.30 -3.94
CA TRP A 165 -2.56 -5.36 -3.36
C TRP A 165 -1.87 -4.11 -2.82
N GLU A 166 -0.67 -4.23 -2.26
CA GLU A 166 0.09 -3.09 -1.72
C GLU A 166 0.52 -2.11 -2.82
N ARG A 167 0.87 -2.60 -4.03
CA ARG A 167 1.22 -1.74 -5.18
C ARG A 167 0.04 -0.90 -5.70
N ARG A 168 -1.20 -1.30 -5.42
CA ARG A 168 -2.39 -0.53 -5.85
C ARG A 168 -2.66 0.67 -4.94
N VAL A 169 -1.99 0.76 -3.79
CA VAL A 169 -2.08 1.93 -2.90
C VAL A 169 -1.33 3.11 -3.53
N ARG A 170 -2.07 4.18 -3.85
CA ARG A 170 -1.54 5.44 -4.40
C ARG A 170 -1.73 6.62 -3.44
N LEU A 171 -2.58 6.46 -2.43
CA LEU A 171 -2.89 7.51 -1.46
C LEU A 171 -1.62 8.05 -0.79
N GLY A 172 -1.43 9.37 -0.89
CA GLY A 172 -0.33 10.12 -0.30
C GLY A 172 1.01 10.04 -1.03
N LEU A 173 1.16 9.15 -2.02
CA LEU A 173 2.40 9.02 -2.78
C LEU A 173 2.58 10.20 -3.73
N LYS A 174 3.81 10.73 -3.81
CA LYS A 174 4.15 11.79 -4.78
C LYS A 174 4.86 11.18 -5.99
N PRO A 175 4.25 11.13 -7.18
CA PRO A 175 4.92 10.69 -8.39
C PRO A 175 5.97 11.71 -8.88
N ARG A 176 7.03 11.19 -9.51
CA ARG A 176 7.98 11.92 -10.35
C ARG A 176 7.83 11.44 -11.79
N ALA A 177 7.86 12.40 -12.71
CA ALA A 177 7.90 12.17 -14.14
C ALA A 177 9.24 11.51 -14.56
N LEU A 178 9.16 10.40 -15.29
CA LEU A 178 10.30 9.75 -15.93
C LEU A 178 10.22 9.98 -17.43
N GLY A 179 11.27 10.54 -18.01
CA GLY A 179 11.35 10.84 -19.44
C GLY A 179 12.43 11.87 -19.75
N ALA A 180 12.80 11.95 -21.02
CA ALA A 180 13.76 12.94 -21.52
C ALA A 180 13.06 14.26 -21.86
N CYS A 181 13.75 15.37 -21.60
CA CYS A 181 13.29 16.68 -22.08
C CYS A 181 13.36 16.73 -23.61
N PRO A 182 12.29 17.14 -24.33
CA PRO A 182 12.32 17.23 -25.78
C PRO A 182 13.25 18.34 -26.31
N ASN A 183 13.67 19.27 -25.44
CA ASN A 183 14.53 20.40 -25.82
C ASN A 183 16.03 20.17 -25.53
N CYS A 184 16.37 19.37 -24.52
CA CYS A 184 17.78 19.19 -24.09
C CYS A 184 18.13 17.76 -23.69
N THR A 185 17.22 16.82 -23.91
CA THR A 185 17.33 15.37 -23.64
C THR A 185 17.59 14.94 -22.19
N ALA A 186 17.83 15.88 -21.26
CA ALA A 186 18.03 15.58 -19.84
C ALA A 186 16.83 14.86 -19.20
N GLN A 187 17.10 13.84 -18.38
CA GLN A 187 16.10 13.07 -17.63
C GLN A 187 15.71 13.73 -16.30
N ALA A 188 15.39 15.02 -16.34
CA ALA A 188 15.18 15.85 -15.16
C ALA A 188 13.82 16.57 -15.20
N LEU A 189 12.75 15.82 -15.44
CA LEU A 189 11.40 16.37 -15.56
C LEU A 189 10.70 16.52 -14.20
N ARG A 190 9.94 17.60 -14.05
CA ARG A 190 9.05 17.86 -12.90
C ARG A 190 7.65 18.20 -13.38
N PHE A 191 6.63 17.74 -12.64
CA PHE A 191 5.26 18.22 -12.83
C PHE A 191 5.18 19.72 -12.51
N TYR A 192 4.68 20.50 -13.46
CA TYR A 192 4.57 21.97 -13.33
C TYR A 192 3.12 22.44 -13.12
N GLY A 193 2.14 21.63 -13.53
CA GLY A 193 0.72 21.92 -13.33
C GLY A 193 -0.11 21.52 -14.53
N PHE A 194 -1.08 22.34 -14.89
CA PHE A 194 -1.90 22.17 -16.10
C PHE A 194 -1.98 23.49 -16.86
N ALA A 195 -2.20 23.42 -18.17
CA ALA A 195 -2.57 24.58 -18.97
C ALA A 195 -4.01 25.00 -18.63
N SER A 196 -4.28 26.30 -18.53
CA SER A 196 -5.60 26.83 -18.18
C SER A 196 -6.65 26.57 -19.26
N GLU A 197 -6.25 26.71 -20.53
CA GLU A 197 -7.15 26.61 -21.68
C GLU A 197 -7.38 25.14 -22.09
N SER A 198 -6.31 24.41 -22.41
CA SER A 198 -6.44 23.01 -22.89
C SER A 198 -6.62 22.00 -21.76
N GLY A 199 -6.28 22.36 -20.52
CA GLY A 199 -6.27 21.42 -19.40
C GLY A 199 -5.16 20.38 -19.47
N ASP A 200 -4.22 20.50 -20.44
CA ASP A 200 -3.10 19.59 -20.63
C ASP A 200 -2.16 19.60 -19.45
N ARG A 201 -1.62 18.43 -19.11
CA ARG A 201 -0.54 18.33 -18.13
C ARG A 201 0.68 19.10 -18.61
N ARG A 202 1.24 19.98 -17.77
CA ARG A 202 2.52 20.65 -18.04
C ARG A 202 3.66 20.08 -17.21
N LEU A 203 4.83 20.00 -17.84
CA LEU A 203 6.10 19.57 -17.28
C LEU A 203 7.10 20.72 -17.37
N SER A 204 8.09 20.70 -16.48
CA SER A 204 9.25 21.59 -16.52
C SER A 204 10.53 20.77 -16.49
N CYS A 205 11.53 21.16 -17.25
CA CYS A 205 12.86 20.57 -17.21
C CYS A 205 13.76 21.33 -16.23
N VAL A 206 14.37 20.63 -15.29
CA VAL A 206 15.29 21.24 -14.31
C VAL A 206 16.60 21.67 -14.95
N ALA A 207 17.05 20.99 -16.01
CA ALA A 207 18.34 21.25 -16.64
C ALA A 207 18.34 22.52 -17.51
N CYS A 208 17.32 22.69 -18.36
CA CYS A 208 17.27 23.83 -19.29
C CYS A 208 16.14 24.83 -18.99
N GLY A 209 15.33 24.60 -17.95
CA GLY A 209 14.25 25.50 -17.55
C GLY A 209 13.00 25.48 -18.44
N SER A 210 13.00 24.70 -19.53
CA SER A 210 11.87 24.67 -20.46
C SER A 210 10.59 24.16 -19.80
N VAL A 211 9.46 24.79 -20.14
CA VAL A 211 8.11 24.36 -19.75
C VAL A 211 7.36 23.93 -21.00
N PHE A 212 6.74 22.75 -20.96
CA PHE A 212 6.04 22.19 -22.11
C PHE A 212 4.88 21.29 -21.69
N SER A 213 3.93 21.07 -22.59
CA SER A 213 2.81 20.15 -22.39
C SER A 213 3.26 18.69 -22.54
N LEU A 214 2.64 17.79 -21.78
CA LEU A 214 2.86 16.34 -21.86
C LEU A 214 2.60 15.79 -23.26
N SER A 215 1.67 16.40 -24.01
CA SER A 215 1.42 16.06 -25.43
C SER A 215 2.68 16.13 -26.30
N LYS A 216 3.68 16.98 -25.97
CA LYS A 216 4.97 17.02 -26.68
C LYS A 216 5.82 15.75 -26.49
N LEU A 217 5.50 14.89 -25.53
CA LEU A 217 6.14 13.59 -25.31
C LEU A 217 5.34 12.42 -25.92
N GLY A 218 4.33 12.69 -26.74
CA GLY A 218 3.45 11.65 -27.29
C GLY A 218 2.34 11.20 -26.34
N GLY A 219 2.09 11.93 -25.25
CA GLY A 219 0.98 11.68 -24.32
C GLY A 219 1.23 10.57 -23.29
N GLU A 220 2.26 9.75 -23.46
CA GLU A 220 2.67 8.73 -22.50
C GLU A 220 3.83 9.23 -21.62
N LEU A 221 3.71 9.03 -20.31
CA LEU A 221 4.77 9.38 -19.35
C LEU A 221 4.81 8.36 -18.22
N GLN A 222 5.94 7.67 -18.13
CA GLN A 222 6.21 6.79 -17.01
C GLN A 222 6.39 7.62 -15.73
N CYS A 223 5.95 7.07 -14.61
CA CYS A 223 6.04 7.73 -13.32
C CYS A 223 6.59 6.77 -12.27
N ALA A 224 7.45 7.29 -11.39
CA ALA A 224 7.95 6.58 -10.22
C ALA A 224 7.59 7.30 -8.93
N VAL A 225 7.65 6.59 -7.81
CA VAL A 225 7.48 7.21 -6.49
C VAL A 225 8.70 8.09 -6.19
N SER A 226 8.46 9.38 -5.95
CA SER A 226 9.50 10.31 -5.53
C SER A 226 9.54 10.54 -4.03
N TYR A 227 8.39 10.39 -3.37
CA TYR A 227 8.25 10.54 -1.93
C TYR A 227 7.09 9.70 -1.44
N ASP A 228 7.36 8.92 -0.40
CA ASP A 228 6.39 8.09 0.32
C ASP A 228 6.32 8.57 1.78
N PRO A 229 5.24 9.26 2.19
CA PRO A 229 5.16 9.81 3.55
C PRO A 229 5.15 8.73 4.65
N ALA A 230 4.66 7.52 4.37
CA ALA A 230 4.62 6.46 5.36
C ALA A 230 6.04 5.94 5.67
N VAL A 231 6.88 5.83 4.64
CA VAL A 231 8.28 5.41 4.77
C VAL A 231 9.13 6.54 5.32
N ALA A 232 9.00 7.76 4.79
CA ALA A 232 9.78 8.92 5.22
C ALA A 232 9.55 9.26 6.70
N SER A 233 8.39 8.90 7.25
CA SER A 233 8.07 9.12 8.67
C SER A 233 8.33 7.92 9.57
N GLY A 234 8.94 6.84 9.06
CA GLY A 234 9.22 5.62 9.84
C GLY A 234 7.98 4.83 10.28
N ARG A 235 6.80 5.12 9.71
CA ARG A 235 5.56 4.40 10.03
C ARG A 235 5.43 3.08 9.27
N LEU A 236 6.15 2.97 8.15
CA LEU A 236 6.20 1.77 7.34
C LEU A 236 7.66 1.44 7.03
N ASP A 237 8.12 0.32 7.55
CA ASP A 237 9.40 -0.24 7.17
C ASP A 237 9.25 -0.96 5.82
N LEU A 238 10.05 -0.53 4.84
CA LEU A 238 10.27 -1.33 3.64
C LEU A 238 11.37 -2.35 3.95
N PRO A 239 11.22 -3.62 3.58
CA PRO A 239 12.37 -4.52 3.58
C PRO A 239 13.47 -3.85 2.74
N ARG A 240 14.70 -3.80 3.26
CA ARG A 240 15.86 -3.33 2.49
C ARG A 240 15.88 -4.14 1.19
N MET A 241 15.61 -3.48 0.07
CA MET A 241 15.89 -4.06 -1.24
C MET A 241 17.39 -4.42 -1.20
N GLN A 242 17.71 -5.71 -1.29
CA GLN A 242 19.09 -6.12 -1.53
C GLN A 242 19.52 -5.36 -2.79
N ARG A 243 20.61 -4.58 -2.70
CA ARG A 243 21.22 -4.03 -3.92
C ARG A 243 21.51 -5.23 -4.80
N VAL A 244 20.93 -5.24 -5.99
CA VAL A 244 21.40 -6.11 -7.05
C VAL A 244 22.68 -5.42 -7.51
N ASP A 245 23.82 -5.98 -7.07
CA ASP A 245 25.14 -5.60 -7.58
C ASP A 245 25.25 -5.96 -9.07
#